data_AF-A0A1V6U7W1-F1
#
_entry.id   AF-A0A1V6U7W1-F1
#
_cell.length_a   1.000
_cell.length_b   1.000
_cell.length_c   1.000
_cell.angle_alpha   90.00
_cell.angle_beta   90.00
_cell.angle_gamma   90.00
#
_symmetry.space_group_name_H-M   'P 1'
#
loop_
_entity.id
_entity.type
_entity.pdbx_description
1 polymer ?
#
loop_
_entity_poly.entity_id
_entity_poly.type
_entity_poly.pdbx_seq_one_letter_code
_entity_poly.pdbx_strand_id
1 'polypeptide(L)'
;MRRSRLPSLLPQGSKSVVAVVGNSHSGILCCWNLYDISKSDQRDIKIFNFRRRPITYAIYTKGGIVFDNSGLKGNTAQWVKNVMENQLDHTQLEEIGLSKNEDTVYRKYLPKCTHIVYATGYQRSSPPKIYINGQRKDTEIEFDMQSSAFHLRGGGERVFGLYGNGIVFPQLVKDPEGHIEEAVGVAKFFSFAEKVKENWRYIR
;
A
#
# COMPACT_ATOMS: atom_id res chain seq x y z
N MET A 1 12.05 -1.44 -18.46
CA MET A 1 11.48 -2.26 -17.37
C MET A 1 12.24 -3.57 -17.27
N ARG A 2 12.72 -3.95 -16.08
CA ARG A 2 13.33 -5.27 -15.84
C ARG A 2 12.20 -6.31 -15.87
N ARG A 3 12.35 -7.39 -16.66
CA ARG A 3 11.36 -8.49 -16.66
C ARG A 3 11.23 -9.05 -15.24
N SER A 4 9.99 -9.36 -14.84
CA SER A 4 9.70 -9.97 -13.56
C SER A 4 10.45 -11.30 -13.41
N ARG A 5 11.06 -11.53 -12.24
CA ARG A 5 11.66 -12.82 -11.86
C ARG A 5 10.65 -13.74 -11.16
N LEU A 6 9.39 -13.32 -11.04
CA LEU A 6 8.35 -14.11 -10.38
C LEU A 6 8.18 -15.51 -10.98
N PRO A 7 8.21 -15.73 -12.30
CA PRO A 7 8.09 -17.08 -12.87
C PRO A 7 9.22 -18.03 -12.46
N SER A 8 10.43 -17.52 -12.17
CA SER A 8 11.56 -18.36 -11.75
C SER A 8 11.50 -18.74 -10.27
N LEU A 9 10.67 -18.07 -9.47
CA LEU A 9 10.45 -18.41 -8.07
C LEU A 9 9.41 -19.52 -7.89
N LEU A 10 8.61 -19.80 -8.92
CA LEU A 10 7.60 -20.85 -8.90
C LEU A 10 8.11 -22.11 -9.61
N PRO A 11 7.97 -23.29 -8.99
CA PRO A 11 8.47 -24.54 -9.54
C PRO A 11 7.82 -24.87 -10.90
N GLN A 12 8.59 -25.53 -11.76
CA GLN A 12 8.10 -26.12 -13.00
C GLN A 12 7.61 -27.54 -12.74
N GLY A 13 6.53 -27.95 -13.40
CA GLY A 13 6.00 -29.33 -13.32
C GLY A 13 5.20 -29.66 -12.06
N SER A 14 4.98 -28.69 -11.16
CA SER A 14 4.12 -28.87 -9.98
C SER A 14 3.20 -27.67 -9.77
N LYS A 15 1.99 -27.92 -9.26
CA LYS A 15 1.02 -26.88 -8.95
C LYS A 15 1.52 -25.93 -7.86
N SER A 16 1.46 -24.63 -8.12
CA SER A 16 1.68 -23.59 -7.13
C SER A 16 0.35 -22.99 -6.69
N VAL A 17 0.03 -23.09 -5.41
CA VAL A 17 -1.10 -22.39 -4.80
C VAL A 17 -0.56 -21.19 -4.03
N VAL A 18 -0.89 -19.98 -4.46
CA VAL A 18 -0.34 -18.73 -3.93
C VAL A 18 -1.42 -17.97 -3.16
N ALA A 19 -1.21 -17.76 -1.86
CA ALA A 19 -2.01 -16.85 -1.06
C ALA A 19 -1.54 -15.41 -1.30
N VAL A 20 -2.43 -14.53 -1.74
CA VAL A 20 -2.16 -13.07 -1.80
C VAL A 20 -3.01 -12.40 -0.75
N VAL A 21 -2.40 -11.93 0.33
CA VAL A 21 -3.09 -11.27 1.45
C VAL A 21 -3.09 -9.77 1.23
N GLY A 22 -4.27 -9.21 0.96
CA GLY A 22 -4.47 -7.80 0.63
C GLY A 22 -5.01 -7.62 -0.79
N ASN A 23 -5.92 -6.67 -0.97
CA ASN A 23 -6.57 -6.32 -2.24
C ASN A 23 -6.50 -4.82 -2.57
N SER A 24 -5.53 -4.12 -1.97
CA SER A 24 -5.13 -2.78 -2.43
C SER A 24 -4.27 -2.88 -3.69
N HIS A 25 -3.77 -1.75 -4.20
CA HIS A 25 -3.03 -1.68 -5.47
C HIS A 25 -1.92 -2.73 -5.60
N SER A 26 -1.07 -2.89 -4.59
CA SER A 26 0.03 -3.87 -4.63
C SER A 26 -0.47 -5.32 -4.66
N GLY A 27 -1.48 -5.65 -3.85
CA GLY A 27 -2.06 -6.99 -3.82
C GLY A 27 -2.69 -7.37 -5.15
N ILE A 28 -3.43 -6.44 -5.77
CA ILE A 28 -4.03 -6.65 -7.08
C ILE A 28 -2.98 -6.78 -8.18
N LEU A 29 -1.90 -5.98 -8.15
CA LEU A 29 -0.79 -6.16 -9.10
C LEU A 29 -0.14 -7.54 -8.96
N CYS A 30 0.02 -8.07 -7.75
CA CYS A 30 0.49 -9.44 -7.54
C CYS A 30 -0.48 -10.47 -8.16
N CYS A 31 -1.78 -10.34 -7.89
CA CYS A 31 -2.81 -11.20 -8.49
C CYS A 31 -2.76 -11.14 -10.02
N TRP A 32 -2.70 -9.95 -10.61
CA TRP A 32 -2.63 -9.76 -12.05
C TRP A 32 -1.40 -10.45 -12.64
N ASN A 33 -0.19 -10.18 -12.11
CA ASN A 33 1.02 -10.79 -12.64
C ASN A 33 1.00 -12.32 -12.52
N LEU A 34 0.48 -12.87 -11.42
CA LEU A 34 0.34 -14.32 -11.24
C LEU A 34 -0.69 -14.92 -12.21
N TYR A 35 -1.80 -14.22 -12.44
CA TYR A 35 -2.86 -14.65 -13.35
C TYR A 35 -2.39 -14.65 -14.81
N ASP A 36 -1.64 -13.64 -15.23
CA ASP A 36 -1.07 -13.61 -16.58
C ASP A 36 -0.07 -14.77 -16.79
N ILE A 37 0.71 -15.11 -15.76
CA ILE A 37 1.61 -16.28 -15.81
C ILE A 37 0.79 -17.58 -15.90
N SER A 38 -0.31 -17.71 -15.14
CA SER A 38 -1.17 -18.90 -15.17
C SER A 38 -1.90 -19.09 -16.50
N LYS A 39 -1.98 -18.06 -17.34
CA LYS A 39 -2.52 -18.15 -18.72
C LYS A 39 -1.47 -18.49 -19.78
N SER A 40 -0.18 -18.48 -19.45
CA SER A 40 0.90 -18.67 -20.43
C SER A 40 1.32 -20.14 -20.66
N ASP A 41 0.58 -21.12 -20.13
CA ASP A 41 0.89 -22.57 -20.11
C ASP A 41 2.26 -22.97 -19.50
N GLN A 42 3.05 -22.01 -19.03
CA GLN A 42 4.38 -22.26 -18.48
C GLN A 42 4.37 -22.74 -17.02
N ARG A 43 3.28 -22.47 -16.28
CA ARG A 43 3.15 -22.78 -14.84
C ARG A 43 1.70 -23.07 -14.49
N ASP A 44 1.47 -24.11 -13.69
CA ASP A 44 0.18 -24.37 -13.05
C ASP A 44 0.09 -23.56 -11.75
N ILE A 45 -0.71 -22.49 -11.76
CA ILE A 45 -0.86 -21.55 -10.65
C ILE A 45 -2.33 -21.39 -10.30
N LYS A 46 -2.64 -21.54 -9.00
CA LYS A 46 -3.91 -21.14 -8.38
C LYS A 46 -3.63 -20.00 -7.40
N ILE A 47 -4.49 -19.00 -7.39
CA ILE A 47 -4.40 -17.80 -6.55
C ILE A 47 -5.59 -17.78 -5.59
N PHE A 48 -5.30 -17.61 -4.30
CA PHE A 48 -6.30 -17.23 -3.31
C PHE A 48 -6.03 -15.78 -2.89
N ASN A 49 -6.88 -14.85 -3.30
CA ASN A 49 -6.76 -13.46 -2.90
C ASN A 49 -7.61 -13.17 -1.66
N PHE A 50 -6.95 -13.01 -0.52
CA PHE A 50 -7.62 -12.73 0.75
C PHE A 50 -7.85 -11.24 0.93
N ARG A 51 -9.11 -10.87 1.22
CA ARG A 51 -9.52 -9.47 1.38
C ARG A 51 -10.40 -9.26 2.61
N ARG A 52 -10.17 -8.14 3.31
CA ARG A 52 -11.00 -7.73 4.46
C ARG A 52 -12.22 -6.90 4.03
N ARG A 53 -12.11 -6.19 2.91
CA ARG A 53 -13.14 -5.28 2.39
C ARG A 53 -13.23 -5.42 0.87
N PRO A 54 -14.35 -5.03 0.24
CA PRO A 54 -14.44 -4.88 -1.21
C PRO A 54 -13.36 -3.93 -1.74
N ILE A 55 -13.09 -4.02 -3.04
CA ILE A 55 -12.14 -3.12 -3.71
C ILE A 55 -12.74 -1.71 -3.74
N THR A 56 -11.94 -0.72 -3.33
CA THR A 56 -12.27 0.71 -3.47
C THR A 56 -11.59 1.23 -4.73
N TYR A 57 -12.34 1.99 -5.54
CA TYR A 57 -11.84 2.63 -6.75
C TYR A 57 -11.69 4.13 -6.55
N ALA A 58 -10.69 4.72 -7.22
CA ALA A 58 -10.60 6.17 -7.35
C ALA A 58 -11.70 6.66 -8.29
N ILE A 59 -12.47 7.67 -7.87
CA ILE A 59 -13.60 8.21 -8.63
C ILE A 59 -13.24 9.59 -9.15
N TYR A 60 -13.21 9.73 -10.48
CA TYR A 60 -12.89 10.98 -11.14
C TYR A 60 -14.15 11.86 -11.20
N THR A 61 -14.07 13.06 -10.64
CA THR A 61 -15.15 14.05 -10.61
C THR A 61 -14.67 15.37 -11.21
N LYS A 62 -15.58 16.35 -11.36
CA LYS A 62 -15.21 17.72 -11.77
C LYS A 62 -14.34 18.44 -10.73
N GLY A 63 -14.48 18.08 -9.45
CA GLY A 63 -13.80 18.73 -8.32
C GLY A 63 -12.48 18.08 -7.91
N GLY A 64 -12.07 16.99 -8.58
CA GLY A 64 -10.90 16.20 -8.23
C GLY A 64 -11.21 14.70 -8.19
N ILE A 65 -10.36 13.93 -7.53
CA ILE A 65 -10.47 12.47 -7.44
C ILE A 65 -10.83 12.09 -6.00
N VAL A 66 -11.96 11.39 -5.82
CA VAL A 66 -12.37 10.80 -4.54
C VAL A 66 -11.62 9.48 -4.36
N PHE A 67 -11.12 9.21 -3.14
CA PHE A 67 -10.21 8.08 -2.85
C PHE A 67 -8.95 8.05 -3.73
N ASP A 68 -8.35 9.21 -4.02
CA ASP A 68 -7.19 9.28 -4.91
C ASP A 68 -5.95 8.54 -4.36
N ASN A 69 -5.83 8.42 -3.04
CA ASN A 69 -4.67 7.80 -2.40
C ASN A 69 -4.91 6.35 -2.01
N SER A 70 -6.15 5.99 -1.70
CA SER A 70 -6.54 4.65 -1.24
C SER A 70 -7.20 3.79 -2.32
N GLY A 71 -7.82 4.41 -3.32
CA GLY A 71 -8.55 3.74 -4.38
C GLY A 71 -7.67 3.22 -5.52
N LEU A 72 -8.08 2.11 -6.14
CA LEU A 72 -7.47 1.63 -7.37
C LEU A 72 -7.72 2.59 -8.52
N LYS A 73 -6.70 2.80 -9.35
CA LYS A 73 -6.76 3.65 -10.54
C LYS A 73 -5.89 3.14 -11.68
N GLY A 74 -6.09 3.71 -12.86
CA GLY A 74 -5.35 3.36 -14.08
C GLY A 74 -5.58 1.91 -14.51
N ASN A 75 -4.56 1.32 -15.12
CA ASN A 75 -4.64 -0.03 -15.71
C ASN A 75 -5.00 -1.11 -14.69
N THR A 76 -4.55 -0.98 -13.44
CA THR A 76 -4.88 -1.92 -12.36
C THR A 76 -6.38 -1.94 -12.09
N ALA A 77 -7.03 -0.77 -12.00
CA ALA A 77 -8.48 -0.69 -11.84
C ALA A 77 -9.25 -1.27 -13.03
N GLN A 78 -8.77 -0.98 -14.25
CA GLN A 78 -9.39 -1.51 -15.46
C GLN A 78 -9.28 -3.04 -15.52
N TRP A 79 -8.12 -3.59 -15.15
CA TRP A 79 -7.90 -5.03 -15.10
C TRP A 79 -8.84 -5.71 -14.11
N VAL A 80 -9.02 -5.17 -12.90
CA VAL A 80 -9.97 -5.73 -11.92
C VAL A 80 -11.39 -5.76 -12.48
N LYS A 81 -11.86 -4.64 -13.06
CA LYS A 81 -13.19 -4.58 -13.67
C LYS A 81 -13.36 -5.62 -14.77
N ASN A 82 -12.37 -5.77 -15.65
CA ASN A 82 -12.47 -6.68 -16.78
C ASN A 82 -12.37 -8.15 -16.36
N VAL A 83 -11.44 -8.47 -15.47
CA VAL A 83 -11.08 -9.85 -15.12
C VAL A 83 -11.76 -10.29 -13.84
N MET A 84 -11.54 -9.61 -12.71
CA MET A 84 -12.04 -10.06 -11.42
C MET A 84 -13.56 -9.88 -11.26
N GLU A 85 -14.14 -8.83 -11.83
CA GLU A 85 -15.57 -8.55 -11.67
C GLU A 85 -16.45 -9.16 -12.77
N ASN A 86 -15.94 -9.28 -14.00
CA ASN A 86 -16.75 -9.68 -15.17
C ASN A 86 -16.40 -11.04 -15.77
N GLN A 87 -15.13 -11.48 -15.72
CA GLN A 87 -14.64 -12.65 -16.48
C GLN A 87 -13.77 -13.57 -15.62
N LEU A 88 -14.07 -13.66 -14.33
CA LEU A 88 -13.17 -14.31 -13.40
C LEU A 88 -13.16 -15.83 -13.59
N ASP A 89 -12.00 -16.35 -13.99
CA ASP A 89 -11.75 -17.78 -13.96
C ASP A 89 -11.46 -18.24 -12.52
N HIS A 90 -12.51 -18.68 -11.84
CA HIS A 90 -12.45 -19.19 -10.46
C HIS A 90 -11.54 -20.41 -10.30
N THR A 91 -11.15 -21.10 -11.38
CA THR A 91 -10.18 -22.19 -11.28
C THR A 91 -8.75 -21.68 -11.09
N GLN A 92 -8.45 -20.45 -11.52
CA GLN A 92 -7.14 -19.83 -11.43
C GLN A 92 -7.05 -18.77 -10.32
N LEU A 93 -8.10 -17.97 -10.10
CA LEU A 93 -8.11 -16.94 -9.05
C LEU A 93 -9.44 -16.94 -8.31
N GLU A 94 -9.38 -16.99 -6.98
CA GLU A 94 -10.56 -16.96 -6.12
C GLU A 94 -10.38 -15.92 -5.02
N GLU A 95 -11.36 -15.03 -4.89
CA GLU A 95 -11.40 -14.03 -3.84
C GLU A 95 -11.97 -14.63 -2.55
N ILE A 96 -11.19 -14.56 -1.47
CA ILE A 96 -11.55 -15.08 -0.16
C ILE A 96 -11.81 -13.90 0.79
N GLY A 97 -13.07 -13.72 1.17
CA GLY A 97 -13.46 -12.72 2.17
C GLY A 97 -13.07 -13.15 3.58
N LEU A 98 -12.32 -12.30 4.30
CA LEU A 98 -11.86 -12.60 5.65
C LEU A 98 -12.90 -12.26 6.74
N SER A 99 -13.71 -11.22 6.53
CA SER A 99 -14.79 -10.71 7.41
C SER A 99 -14.79 -11.19 8.88
N LYS A 100 -15.92 -11.63 9.46
CA LYS A 100 -16.07 -11.86 10.92
C LYS A 100 -15.24 -13.04 11.47
N ASN A 101 -14.59 -13.83 10.62
CA ASN A 101 -14.01 -15.13 10.96
C ASN A 101 -12.60 -15.31 10.37
N GLU A 102 -11.78 -14.27 10.39
CA GLU A 102 -10.46 -14.22 9.74
C GLU A 102 -9.58 -15.44 10.08
N ASP A 103 -9.45 -15.78 11.37
CA ASP A 103 -8.68 -16.94 11.83
C ASP A 103 -9.19 -18.27 11.26
N THR A 104 -10.51 -18.48 11.27
CA THR A 104 -11.14 -19.70 10.73
C THR A 104 -10.91 -19.82 9.23
N VAL A 105 -11.03 -18.71 8.50
CA VAL A 105 -10.77 -18.67 7.06
C VAL A 105 -9.31 -18.98 6.77
N TYR A 106 -8.36 -18.38 7.49
CA TYR A 106 -6.95 -18.69 7.32
C TYR A 106 -6.63 -20.15 7.63
N ARG A 107 -7.13 -20.70 8.74
CA ARG A 107 -6.95 -22.12 9.09
C ARG A 107 -7.51 -23.07 8.01
N LYS A 108 -8.55 -22.66 7.28
CA LYS A 108 -9.14 -23.46 6.18
C LYS A 108 -8.32 -23.38 4.89
N TYR A 109 -7.82 -22.21 4.52
CA TYR A 109 -7.24 -21.98 3.18
C TYR A 109 -5.71 -21.94 3.15
N LEU A 110 -5.04 -21.40 4.18
CA LEU A 110 -3.57 -21.30 4.17
C LEU A 110 -2.87 -22.67 4.11
N PRO A 111 -3.34 -23.75 4.76
CA PRO A 111 -2.71 -25.06 4.60
C PRO A 111 -2.75 -25.63 3.18
N LYS A 112 -3.59 -25.08 2.30
CA LYS A 112 -3.65 -25.44 0.87
C LYS A 112 -2.64 -24.67 0.03
N CYS A 113 -2.00 -23.66 0.60
CA CYS A 113 -1.10 -22.75 -0.10
C CYS A 113 0.34 -23.23 -0.01
N THR A 114 1.04 -23.17 -1.14
CA THR A 114 2.48 -23.44 -1.24
C THR A 114 3.33 -22.19 -1.01
N HIS A 115 2.75 -21.01 -1.28
CA HIS A 115 3.43 -19.72 -1.20
C HIS A 115 2.48 -18.68 -0.61
N ILE A 116 3.03 -17.63 -0.02
CA ILE A 116 2.27 -16.49 0.49
C ILE A 116 2.93 -15.16 0.11
N VAL A 117 2.12 -14.21 -0.29
CA VAL A 117 2.48 -12.81 -0.56
C VAL A 117 1.70 -11.93 0.41
N TYR A 118 2.41 -11.21 1.27
CA TYR A 118 1.82 -10.21 2.14
C TYR A 118 1.86 -8.84 1.48
N ALA A 119 0.69 -8.34 1.06
CA ALA A 119 0.50 -7.03 0.44
C ALA A 119 -0.45 -6.16 1.27
N THR A 120 -0.16 -6.07 2.57
CA THR A 120 -1.04 -5.43 3.58
C THR A 120 -0.64 -3.99 3.91
N GLY A 121 0.24 -3.39 3.12
CA GLY A 121 0.79 -2.05 3.36
C GLY A 121 2.19 -2.11 3.94
N TYR A 122 2.67 -0.97 4.43
CA TYR A 122 4.00 -0.83 5.03
C TYR A 122 3.87 -0.31 6.45
N GLN A 123 4.78 -0.74 7.31
CA GLN A 123 4.98 -0.13 8.62
C GLN A 123 6.21 0.76 8.56
N ARG A 124 6.09 1.97 9.11
CA ARG A 124 7.21 2.91 9.23
C ARG A 124 8.33 2.27 10.05
N SER A 125 9.56 2.31 9.54
CA SER A 125 10.76 1.93 10.31
C SER A 125 10.99 2.89 11.47
N SER A 126 11.61 2.41 12.55
CA SER A 126 11.98 3.28 13.67
C SER A 126 12.82 4.46 13.17
N PRO A 127 12.54 5.69 13.62
CA PRO A 127 13.38 6.83 13.28
C PRO A 127 14.81 6.61 13.76
N PRO A 128 15.82 7.26 13.14
CA PRO A 128 17.19 7.21 13.62
C PRO A 128 17.28 7.76 15.05
N LYS A 129 18.38 7.47 15.76
CA LYS A 129 18.66 8.08 17.08
C LYS A 129 18.74 9.60 16.90
N ILE A 130 18.01 10.34 17.72
CA ILE A 130 17.95 11.79 17.66
C ILE A 130 18.76 12.40 18.80
N TYR A 131 19.56 13.39 18.44
CA TYR A 131 20.34 14.19 19.38
C TYR A 131 19.94 15.66 19.20
N ILE A 132 19.56 16.31 20.29
CA ILE A 132 19.26 17.75 20.30
C ILE A 132 20.31 18.39 21.21
N ASN A 133 21.09 19.33 20.69
CA ASN A 133 22.20 19.99 21.40
C ASN A 133 23.17 18.99 22.07
N GLY A 134 23.52 17.93 21.34
CA GLY A 134 24.45 16.89 21.82
C GLY A 134 23.84 15.89 22.82
N GLN A 135 22.61 16.12 23.29
CA GLN A 135 21.91 15.20 24.19
C GLN A 135 21.02 14.24 23.41
N ARG A 136 21.19 12.94 23.67
CA ARG A 136 20.31 11.91 23.13
C ARG A 136 18.89 12.13 23.66
N LYS A 137 17.92 12.16 22.76
CA LYS A 137 16.50 12.14 23.11
C LYS A 137 15.98 10.72 22.90
N ASP A 138 15.65 10.05 24.01
CA ASP A 138 15.06 8.72 24.01
C ASP A 138 13.53 8.74 23.84
N THR A 139 12.95 9.93 23.69
CA THR A 139 11.53 10.12 23.42
C THR A 139 11.24 9.87 21.93
N GLU A 140 10.13 9.20 21.65
CA GLU A 140 9.63 9.07 20.28
C GLU A 140 9.29 10.44 19.67
N ILE A 141 9.49 10.57 18.37
CA ILE A 141 9.09 11.76 17.60
C ILE A 141 7.79 11.51 16.83
N GLU A 142 6.92 12.51 16.87
CA GLU A 142 5.65 12.56 16.16
C GLU A 142 5.79 13.48 14.94
N PHE A 143 5.35 12.98 13.78
CA PHE A 143 5.37 13.73 12.54
C PHE A 143 4.07 14.51 12.38
N ASP A 144 4.16 15.80 12.10
CA ASP A 144 3.02 16.63 11.75
C ASP A 144 2.80 16.62 10.23
N MET A 145 1.73 15.93 9.83
CA MET A 145 1.34 15.75 8.43
C MET A 145 0.84 17.03 7.74
N GLN A 146 0.70 18.15 8.45
CA GLN A 146 0.33 19.44 7.88
C GLN A 146 1.54 20.35 7.69
N SER A 147 2.46 20.37 8.65
CA SER A 147 3.60 21.30 8.66
C SER A 147 4.92 20.68 8.19
N SER A 148 4.98 19.35 8.06
CA SER A 148 6.19 18.55 7.82
C SER A 148 7.18 18.52 9.00
N ALA A 149 6.86 19.20 10.10
CA ALA A 149 7.72 19.25 11.28
C ALA A 149 7.60 17.98 12.15
N PHE A 150 8.51 17.86 13.11
CA PHE A 150 8.45 16.86 14.16
C PHE A 150 8.32 17.49 15.54
N HIS A 151 7.62 16.79 16.42
CA HIS A 151 7.50 17.12 17.84
C HIS A 151 7.94 15.94 18.69
N LEU A 152 8.44 16.19 19.89
CA LEU A 152 8.57 15.13 20.89
C LEU A 152 7.16 14.63 21.26
N ARG A 153 7.02 13.31 21.41
CA ARG A 153 5.74 12.65 21.68
C ARG A 153 4.98 13.29 22.85
N GLY A 154 3.66 13.41 22.69
CA GLY A 154 2.77 14.02 23.70
C GLY A 154 2.63 15.53 23.57
N GLY A 155 2.83 16.08 22.36
CA GLY A 155 2.77 17.53 22.12
C GLY A 155 3.95 18.30 22.72
N GLY A 156 5.09 17.62 22.89
CA GLY A 156 6.31 18.21 23.41
C GLY A 156 6.96 19.18 22.42
N GLU A 157 8.16 19.62 22.76
CA GLU A 157 8.89 20.62 21.98
C GLU A 157 9.07 20.22 20.51
N ARG A 158 8.97 21.22 19.62
CA ARG A 158 9.29 21.06 18.20
C ARG A 158 10.77 20.77 18.01
N VAL A 159 11.07 19.79 17.16
CA VAL A 159 12.45 19.46 16.77
C VAL A 159 12.85 20.32 15.57
N PHE A 160 13.52 21.44 15.83
CA PHE A 160 13.98 22.34 14.78
C PHE A 160 15.04 21.68 13.88
N GLY A 161 15.01 22.02 12.59
CA GLY A 161 15.94 21.45 11.59
C GLY A 161 15.60 20.04 11.11
N LEU A 162 14.57 19.38 11.68
CA LEU A 162 14.10 18.06 11.25
C LEU A 162 12.73 18.17 10.55
N TYR A 163 12.67 17.69 9.31
CA TYR A 163 11.47 17.74 8.46
C TYR A 163 11.25 16.44 7.70
N GLY A 164 9.98 16.11 7.43
CA GLY A 164 9.58 14.84 6.83
C GLY A 164 8.83 15.02 5.52
N ASN A 165 9.20 14.25 4.50
CA ASN A 165 8.50 14.20 3.23
C ASN A 165 8.59 12.79 2.62
N GLY A 166 7.62 12.44 1.78
CA GLY A 166 7.58 11.16 1.09
C GLY A 166 6.57 10.18 1.67
N ILE A 167 6.61 8.92 1.22
CA ILE A 167 5.61 7.91 1.59
C ILE A 167 5.59 7.60 3.10
N VAL A 168 6.72 7.78 3.78
CA VAL A 168 6.85 7.56 5.23
C VAL A 168 6.33 8.76 6.03
N PHE A 169 6.32 9.95 5.42
CA PHE A 169 5.93 11.22 6.03
C PHE A 169 5.00 11.98 5.07
N PRO A 170 3.83 11.40 4.73
CA PRO A 170 2.94 11.96 3.73
C PRO A 170 2.17 13.16 4.29
N GLN A 171 1.67 14.02 3.40
CA GLN A 171 0.75 15.07 3.81
C GLN A 171 -0.62 14.49 4.15
N LEU A 172 -1.32 15.04 5.14
CA LEU A 172 -2.76 14.77 5.33
C LEU A 172 -3.57 15.67 4.38
N VAL A 173 -4.42 15.07 3.57
CA VAL A 173 -5.27 15.77 2.60
C VAL A 173 -6.72 15.38 2.74
N LYS A 174 -7.62 16.21 2.20
CA LYS A 174 -9.03 15.90 2.05
C LYS A 174 -9.36 15.76 0.57
N ASP A 175 -10.12 14.75 0.22
CA ASP A 175 -10.68 14.61 -1.11
C ASP A 175 -11.92 15.51 -1.29
N PRO A 176 -12.51 15.60 -2.51
CA PRO A 176 -13.66 16.47 -2.77
C PRO A 176 -14.92 16.16 -1.94
N GLU A 177 -15.06 14.95 -1.40
CA GLU A 177 -16.17 14.54 -0.53
C GLU A 177 -15.83 14.69 0.96
N GLY A 178 -14.62 15.16 1.27
CA GLY A 178 -14.15 15.42 2.62
C GLY A 178 -13.52 14.21 3.30
N HIS A 179 -13.30 13.09 2.60
CA HIS A 179 -12.56 11.96 3.15
C HIS A 179 -11.12 12.37 3.41
N ILE A 180 -10.61 11.97 4.57
CA ILE A 180 -9.23 12.26 4.98
C ILE A 180 -8.33 11.13 4.49
N GLU A 181 -7.27 11.48 3.76
CA GLU A 181 -6.31 10.54 3.21
C GLU A 181 -4.87 11.01 3.42
N GLU A 182 -3.94 10.06 3.44
CA GLU A 182 -2.50 10.34 3.34
C GLU A 182 -2.13 10.53 1.86
N ALA A 183 -1.53 11.65 1.50
CA ALA A 183 -1.15 11.97 0.13
C ALA A 183 0.04 11.11 -0.32
N VAL A 184 -0.22 10.05 -1.10
CA VAL A 184 0.79 9.12 -1.61
C VAL A 184 1.00 9.31 -3.10
N GLY A 185 2.24 9.68 -3.48
CA GLY A 185 2.67 9.79 -4.87
C GLY A 185 3.79 10.83 -5.03
N VAL A 186 4.75 10.54 -5.92
CA VAL A 186 5.95 11.39 -6.09
C VAL A 186 5.59 12.86 -6.33
N ALA A 187 4.68 13.13 -7.27
CA ALA A 187 4.23 14.51 -7.53
C ALA A 187 3.62 15.19 -6.29
N LYS A 188 2.86 14.45 -5.47
CA LYS A 188 2.26 14.96 -4.23
C LYS A 188 3.30 15.26 -3.17
N PHE A 189 4.34 14.43 -3.08
CA PHE A 189 5.46 14.66 -2.17
C PHE A 189 6.18 15.98 -2.50
N PHE A 190 6.42 16.24 -3.79
CA PHE A 190 6.95 17.52 -4.24
C PHE A 190 6.00 18.68 -3.96
N SER A 191 4.71 18.55 -4.28
CA SER A 191 3.72 19.60 -3.97
C SER A 191 3.65 19.93 -2.49
N PHE A 192 3.75 18.91 -1.62
CA PHE A 192 3.80 19.12 -0.18
C PHE A 192 5.08 19.85 0.23
N ALA A 193 6.24 19.39 -0.21
CA ALA A 193 7.52 20.04 0.07
C ALA A 193 7.53 21.51 -0.38
N GLU A 194 7.05 21.80 -1.60
CA GLU A 194 6.94 23.17 -2.11
C GLU A 194 6.03 24.05 -1.26
N LYS A 195 4.93 23.50 -0.74
CA LYS A 195 4.01 24.24 0.14
C LYS A 195 4.64 24.59 1.48
N VAL A 196 5.47 23.71 2.05
CA VAL A 196 6.04 23.88 3.39
C VAL A 196 7.50 24.35 3.41
N LYS A 197 8.15 24.49 2.25
CA LYS A 197 9.60 24.77 2.15
C LYS A 197 10.05 26.00 2.95
N GLU A 198 9.21 27.03 3.06
CA GLU A 198 9.57 28.22 3.83
C GLU A 198 9.75 27.90 5.31
N ASN A 199 8.96 26.97 5.87
CA ASN A 199 9.15 26.48 7.25
C ASN A 199 10.49 25.76 7.44
N TRP A 200 11.09 25.24 6.37
CA TRP A 200 12.37 24.53 6.41
C TRP A 200 13.56 25.49 6.36
N ARG A 201 13.37 26.67 5.76
CA ARG A 201 14.41 27.69 5.59
C ARG A 201 14.69 28.50 6.86
N TYR A 202 13.72 28.56 7.77
CA TYR A 202 13.92 29.16 9.09
C TYR A 202 14.63 28.17 10.03
N ILE A 203 15.97 28.17 9.97
CA ILE A 203 16.81 27.61 11.02
C ILE A 203 17.01 28.73 12.04
N ARG A 204 16.41 28.59 13.23
CA ARG A 204 16.69 29.46 14.37
C ARG A 204 17.98 29.05 15.06
#